data_AF-A0A318NNN7-F1
#
_entry.id   AF-A0A318NNN7-F1
#
_cell.length_a   1.000
_cell.length_b   1.000
_cell.length_c   1.000
_cell.angle_alpha   90.00
_cell.angle_beta   90.00
_cell.angle_gamma   90.00
#
_symmetry.space_group_name_H-M   'P 1'
#
loop_
_entity.id
_entity.type
_entity.pdbx_description
1 polymer ?
#
loop_
_entity_poly.entity_id
_entity_poly.type
_entity_poly.pdbx_seq_one_letter_code
_entity_poly.pdbx_strand_id
1 'polypeptide(L)'
;MPAATATAQALRVALQPDMAVFASAGRQGPILTVLRLVSDSEAATVRPALENLVAEFRRVAAALIEQMEAGSSSVGDVDADPPESVRYHGATWYLYAHGEHCQFDNPASGEVVEANIYAPDLVDPYFLLQYAKTSGRHGAVVDACAEGFHDMCRLLDHAGIAYG
;
A
#
# COMPACT_ATOMS: atom_id res chain seq x y z
N MET A 1 -19.14 19.02 14.31
CA MET A 1 -18.58 17.67 14.18
C MET A 1 -19.48 16.57 14.80
N PRO A 2 -19.95 16.66 16.06
CA PRO A 2 -20.62 15.53 16.73
C PRO A 2 -21.83 14.94 15.97
N ALA A 3 -22.67 15.79 15.38
CA ALA A 3 -23.87 15.33 14.64
C ALA A 3 -23.52 14.55 13.35
N ALA A 4 -22.47 14.93 12.64
CA ALA A 4 -22.04 14.23 11.43
C ALA A 4 -21.41 12.88 11.78
N THR A 5 -20.64 12.81 12.87
CA THR A 5 -20.13 11.55 13.41
C THR A 5 -21.26 10.61 13.82
N ALA A 6 -22.28 11.12 14.53
CA ALA A 6 -23.45 10.34 14.91
C ALA A 6 -24.24 9.83 13.68
N THR A 7 -24.37 10.68 12.65
CA THR A 7 -25.03 10.28 11.38
C THR A 7 -24.24 9.21 10.65
N ALA A 8 -22.90 9.33 10.57
CA ALA A 8 -22.04 8.30 9.99
C ALA A 8 -22.20 6.97 10.74
N GLN A 9 -22.26 7.00 12.06
CA GLN A 9 -22.45 5.81 12.87
C GLN A 9 -23.81 5.15 12.63
N ALA A 10 -24.89 5.94 12.55
CA ALA A 10 -26.21 5.41 12.22
C ALA A 10 -26.25 4.77 10.83
N LEU A 11 -25.61 5.39 9.84
CA LEU A 11 -25.53 4.85 8.48
C LEU A 11 -24.74 3.54 8.42
N ARG A 12 -23.64 3.40 9.15
CA ARG A 12 -22.88 2.13 9.21
C ARG A 12 -23.71 0.95 9.72
N VAL A 13 -24.68 1.20 10.60
CA VAL A 13 -25.57 0.16 11.11
C VAL A 13 -26.66 -0.20 10.09
N ALA A 14 -27.10 0.78 9.30
CA ALA A 14 -28.22 0.61 8.38
C ALA A 14 -27.82 0.13 6.97
N LEU A 15 -26.55 0.33 6.59
CA LEU A 15 -26.05 0.00 5.25
C LEU A 15 -25.45 -1.41 5.18
N GLN A 16 -25.23 -1.86 3.93
CA GLN A 16 -24.62 -3.17 3.66
C GLN A 16 -23.16 -3.23 4.17
N PRO A 17 -22.63 -4.42 4.51
CA PRO A 17 -21.29 -4.57 5.09
C PRO A 17 -20.14 -4.10 4.19
N ASP A 18 -20.36 -3.98 2.88
CA ASP A 18 -19.43 -3.45 1.89
C ASP A 18 -19.45 -1.91 1.80
N MET A 19 -20.24 -1.22 2.64
CA MET A 19 -20.29 0.24 2.63
C MET A 19 -19.39 0.84 3.69
N ALA A 20 -18.39 1.63 3.27
CA ALA A 20 -17.62 2.48 4.17
C ALA A 20 -18.28 3.86 4.30
N VAL A 21 -18.54 4.29 5.54
CA VAL A 21 -19.08 5.63 5.82
C VAL A 21 -18.12 6.39 6.71
N PHE A 22 -17.77 7.62 6.35
CA PHE A 22 -16.96 8.49 7.20
C PHE A 22 -17.41 9.94 7.15
N ALA A 23 -17.25 10.61 8.29
CA ALA A 23 -17.50 12.04 8.42
C ALA A 23 -16.17 12.77 8.44
N SER A 24 -16.04 13.81 7.63
CA SER A 24 -14.84 14.66 7.56
C SER A 24 -15.23 16.14 7.64
N ALA A 25 -14.26 17.00 7.95
CA ALA A 25 -14.45 18.43 7.90
C ALA A 25 -14.41 18.91 6.44
N GLY A 26 -15.44 19.64 6.01
CA GLY A 26 -15.48 20.32 4.72
C GLY A 26 -15.45 21.83 4.88
N ARG A 27 -15.09 22.54 3.79
CA ARG A 27 -15.03 24.02 3.76
C ARG A 27 -16.36 24.70 4.09
N GLN A 28 -17.49 24.03 3.82
CA GLN A 28 -18.84 24.57 4.02
C GLN A 28 -19.59 23.85 5.17
N GLY A 29 -18.89 23.05 5.97
CA GLY A 29 -19.48 22.21 7.00
C GLY A 29 -19.03 20.76 6.88
N PRO A 30 -19.49 19.89 7.80
CA PRO A 30 -19.12 18.48 7.78
C PRO A 30 -19.64 17.77 6.53
N ILE A 31 -18.80 16.91 5.95
CA ILE A 31 -19.11 16.09 4.79
C ILE A 31 -19.29 14.65 5.27
N LEU A 32 -20.27 13.94 4.70
CA LEU A 32 -20.41 12.51 4.82
C LEU A 32 -20.01 11.87 3.49
N THR A 33 -19.05 10.97 3.55
CA THR A 33 -18.66 10.15 2.40
C THR A 33 -19.17 8.73 2.63
N VAL A 34 -19.77 8.17 1.60
CA VAL A 34 -20.20 6.77 1.54
C VAL A 34 -19.53 6.15 0.32
N LEU A 35 -18.71 5.14 0.55
CA LEU A 35 -18.03 4.37 -0.49
C LEU A 35 -18.60 2.97 -0.52
N ARG A 36 -18.82 2.43 -1.72
CA ARG A 36 -19.09 1.01 -1.89
C ARG A 36 -17.76 0.33 -2.14
N LEU A 37 -17.30 -0.40 -1.14
CA LEU A 37 -16.07 -1.17 -1.21
C LEU A 37 -16.31 -2.52 -1.90
N VAL A 38 -15.21 -3.21 -2.17
CA VAL A 38 -15.22 -4.58 -2.69
C VAL A 38 -16.09 -5.50 -1.81
N SER A 39 -17.03 -6.22 -2.41
CA SER A 39 -17.89 -7.17 -1.68
C SER A 39 -17.11 -8.42 -1.26
N ASP A 40 -17.65 -9.18 -0.32
CA ASP A 40 -17.06 -10.45 0.14
C ASP A 40 -16.85 -11.44 -1.02
N SER A 41 -17.77 -11.46 -1.99
CA SER A 41 -17.69 -12.33 -3.16
C SER A 41 -16.60 -11.91 -4.14
N GLU A 42 -16.40 -10.61 -4.31
CA GLU A 42 -15.32 -10.06 -5.13
C GLU A 42 -13.98 -10.28 -4.44
N ALA A 43 -13.90 -10.03 -3.13
CA ALA A 43 -12.71 -10.30 -2.32
C ALA A 43 -12.31 -11.78 -2.39
N ALA A 44 -13.26 -12.71 -2.27
CA ALA A 44 -13.00 -14.14 -2.41
C ALA A 44 -12.49 -14.51 -3.82
N THR A 45 -13.01 -13.86 -4.85
CA THR A 45 -12.59 -14.07 -6.24
C THR A 45 -11.18 -13.55 -6.51
N VAL A 46 -10.83 -12.39 -5.95
CA VAL A 46 -9.54 -11.71 -6.16
C VAL A 46 -8.44 -12.25 -5.23
N ARG A 47 -8.80 -12.96 -4.16
CA ARG A 47 -7.86 -13.44 -3.13
C ARG A 47 -6.58 -14.10 -3.68
N PRO A 48 -6.61 -15.04 -4.63
CA PRO A 48 -5.37 -15.65 -5.14
C PRO A 48 -4.45 -14.63 -5.84
N ALA A 49 -5.02 -13.65 -6.53
CA ALA A 49 -4.25 -12.58 -7.17
C ALA A 49 -3.63 -11.63 -6.14
N LEU A 50 -4.37 -11.32 -5.07
CA LEU A 50 -3.87 -10.54 -3.94
C LEU A 50 -2.71 -11.24 -3.23
N GLU A 51 -2.84 -12.53 -2.93
CA GLU A 51 -1.79 -13.31 -2.25
C GLU A 51 -0.50 -13.34 -3.08
N ASN A 52 -0.61 -13.49 -4.40
CA ASN A 52 0.52 -13.40 -5.32
C ASN A 52 1.15 -12.00 -5.33
N LEU A 53 0.33 -10.95 -5.37
CA LEU A 53 0.80 -9.56 -5.29
C LEU A 53 1.58 -9.31 -3.99
N VAL A 54 1.04 -9.73 -2.84
CA VAL A 54 1.70 -9.54 -1.53
C VAL A 54 3.02 -10.31 -1.46
N ALA A 55 3.05 -11.56 -1.90
CA ALA A 55 4.27 -12.36 -1.93
C ALA A 55 5.33 -11.76 -2.85
N GLU A 56 4.92 -11.25 -4.01
CA GLU A 56 5.80 -10.59 -4.96
C GLU A 56 6.36 -9.28 -4.39
N PHE A 57 5.49 -8.42 -3.85
CA PHE A 57 5.88 -7.15 -3.24
C PHE A 57 6.90 -7.34 -2.12
N ARG A 58 6.63 -8.24 -1.16
CA ARG A 58 7.56 -8.52 -0.05
C ARG A 58 8.92 -8.98 -0.54
N ARG A 59 8.94 -9.89 -1.52
CA ARG A 59 10.18 -10.42 -2.10
C ARG A 59 11.00 -9.32 -2.77
N VAL A 60 10.35 -8.44 -3.53
CA VAL A 60 11.03 -7.33 -4.22
C VAL A 60 11.51 -6.28 -3.23
N ALA A 61 10.67 -5.88 -2.28
CA ALA A 61 11.02 -4.93 -1.22
C ALA A 61 12.23 -5.41 -0.40
N ALA A 62 12.19 -6.66 0.09
CA ALA A 62 13.29 -7.24 0.85
C ALA A 62 14.61 -7.25 0.06
N ALA A 63 14.56 -7.61 -1.22
CA ALA A 63 15.76 -7.65 -2.06
C ALA A 63 16.32 -6.25 -2.35
N LEU A 64 15.46 -5.25 -2.55
CA LEU A 64 15.90 -3.87 -2.76
C LEU A 64 16.52 -3.27 -1.49
N ILE A 65 15.95 -3.56 -0.32
CA ILE A 65 16.48 -3.18 0.99
C ILE A 65 17.84 -3.85 1.23
N GLU A 66 17.99 -5.15 0.92
CA GLU A 66 19.28 -5.84 1.03
C GLU A 66 20.36 -5.17 0.15
N GLN A 67 20.02 -4.75 -1.08
CA GLN A 67 20.96 -4.02 -1.93
C GLN A 67 21.30 -2.63 -1.38
N MET A 68 20.32 -1.95 -0.78
CA MET A 68 20.53 -0.66 -0.11
C MET A 68 21.52 -0.82 1.04
N GLU A 69 21.30 -1.78 1.92
CA GLU A 69 22.14 -2.06 3.09
C GLU A 69 23.57 -2.47 2.68
N ALA A 70 23.72 -3.29 1.64
CA ALA A 70 25.03 -3.68 1.12
C ALA A 70 25.81 -2.51 0.48
N GLY A 71 25.09 -1.50 -0.04
CA GLY A 71 25.66 -0.29 -0.62
C GLY A 71 25.96 0.81 0.39
N SER A 72 25.37 0.76 1.58
CA SER A 72 25.66 1.69 2.69
C SER A 72 27.07 1.45 3.23
N SER A 73 27.86 2.51 3.42
CA SER A 73 29.27 2.40 3.81
C SER A 73 29.44 1.71 5.16
N SER A 74 30.19 0.61 5.18
CA SER A 74 30.45 -0.25 6.34
C SER A 74 31.39 0.35 7.41
N VAL A 75 31.58 1.67 7.44
CA VAL A 75 32.57 2.32 8.33
C VAL A 75 31.85 3.07 9.45
N GLY A 76 31.24 2.32 10.36
CA GLY A 76 30.95 2.76 11.74
C GLY A 76 30.08 4.01 11.93
N ASP A 77 29.49 4.54 10.86
CA ASP A 77 28.65 5.72 10.89
C ASP A 77 27.19 5.27 10.81
N VAL A 78 26.54 5.26 11.96
CA VAL A 78 25.13 4.88 12.10
C VAL A 78 24.23 5.89 11.36
N ASP A 79 24.77 7.06 11.01
CA ASP A 79 24.13 8.12 10.26
C ASP A 79 24.54 8.16 8.77
N ALA A 80 25.20 7.10 8.25
CA ALA A 80 25.57 7.05 6.84
C ALA A 80 24.32 7.09 5.95
N ASP A 81 24.25 8.10 5.08
CA ASP A 81 23.18 8.21 4.10
C ASP A 81 23.12 6.94 3.22
N PRO A 82 21.92 6.43 2.92
CA PRO A 82 21.77 5.31 1.98
C PRO A 82 22.31 5.69 0.59
N PRO A 83 22.73 4.71 -0.21
CA PRO A 83 23.18 4.99 -1.58
C PRO A 83 22.05 5.64 -2.39
N GLU A 84 22.40 6.55 -3.32
CA GLU A 84 21.42 7.19 -4.21
C GLU A 84 20.71 6.20 -5.15
N SER A 85 21.35 5.06 -5.44
CA SER A 85 20.80 4.03 -6.32
C SER A 85 21.39 2.65 -6.05
N VAL A 86 20.66 1.61 -6.44
CA VAL A 86 21.09 0.21 -6.37
C VAL A 86 20.88 -0.52 -7.70
N ARG A 87 21.50 -1.69 -7.88
CA ARG A 87 21.30 -2.55 -9.06
C ARG A 87 20.51 -3.79 -8.67
N TYR A 88 19.34 -3.99 -9.27
CA TYR A 88 18.49 -5.15 -9.02
C TYR A 88 17.84 -5.62 -10.32
N HIS A 89 17.91 -6.94 -10.60
CA HIS A 89 17.49 -7.57 -11.87
C HIS A 89 17.98 -6.85 -13.14
N GLY A 90 19.23 -6.37 -13.14
CA GLY A 90 19.83 -5.72 -14.30
C GLY A 90 19.41 -4.27 -14.55
N ALA A 91 18.51 -3.73 -13.72
CA ALA A 91 18.09 -2.33 -13.75
C ALA A 91 18.76 -1.53 -12.62
N THR A 92 18.88 -0.22 -12.83
CA THR A 92 19.23 0.74 -11.77
C THR A 92 17.93 1.21 -11.13
N TRP A 93 17.87 1.17 -9.80
CA TRP A 93 16.76 1.68 -9.01
C TRP A 93 17.23 2.88 -8.21
N TYR A 94 16.52 4.01 -8.30
CA TYR A 94 16.82 5.21 -7.51
C TYR A 94 16.14 5.13 -6.15
N LEU A 95 16.84 5.57 -5.11
CA LEU A 95 16.40 5.48 -3.73
C LEU A 95 16.00 6.85 -3.20
N TYR A 96 14.86 6.90 -2.53
CA TYR A 96 14.35 8.09 -1.85
C TYR A 96 13.94 7.73 -0.42
N ALA A 97 14.92 7.65 0.47
CA ALA A 97 14.69 7.37 1.89
C ALA A 97 14.02 8.56 2.59
N HIS A 98 12.98 8.30 3.36
CA HIS A 98 12.26 9.31 4.13
C HIS A 98 11.51 8.69 5.32
N GLY A 99 11.83 9.15 6.53
CA GLY A 99 11.28 8.56 7.75
C GLY A 99 11.69 7.08 7.88
N GLU A 100 10.71 6.20 8.08
CA GLU A 100 10.92 4.74 8.19
C GLU A 100 10.80 4.02 6.83
N HIS A 101 10.57 4.76 5.75
CA HIS A 101 10.34 4.21 4.42
C HIS A 101 11.46 4.56 3.44
N CYS A 102 11.59 3.75 2.40
CA CYS A 102 12.36 4.09 1.22
C CYS A 102 11.53 3.77 -0.03
N GLN A 103 11.39 4.76 -0.91
CA GLN A 103 10.84 4.57 -2.24
C GLN A 103 11.98 4.18 -3.20
N PHE A 104 11.75 3.12 -3.97
CA PHE A 104 12.64 2.59 -4.99
C PHE A 104 11.98 2.73 -6.36
N ASP A 105 12.62 3.48 -7.25
CA ASP A 105 12.08 3.79 -8.57
C ASP A 105 12.92 3.13 -9.67
N ASN A 106 12.29 2.30 -10.49
CA ASN A 106 12.89 1.77 -11.70
C ASN A 106 12.48 2.62 -12.91
N PRO A 107 13.32 3.54 -13.40
CA PRO A 107 12.98 4.39 -14.54
C PRO A 107 12.81 3.63 -15.86
N ALA A 108 13.36 2.41 -15.96
CA ALA A 108 13.28 1.62 -17.18
C ALA A 108 11.90 0.95 -17.35
N SER A 109 11.27 0.53 -16.24
CA SER A 109 9.92 -0.07 -16.26
C SER A 109 8.83 0.89 -15.78
N GLY A 110 9.17 1.97 -15.09
CA GLY A 110 8.23 2.83 -14.37
C GLY A 110 7.70 2.22 -13.07
N GLU A 111 8.26 1.10 -12.64
CA GLU A 111 7.87 0.37 -11.43
C GLU A 111 8.35 1.10 -10.18
N VAL A 112 7.47 1.19 -9.18
CA VAL A 112 7.74 1.85 -7.90
C VAL A 112 7.45 0.86 -6.77
N VAL A 113 8.41 0.73 -5.86
CA VAL A 113 8.27 -0.05 -4.62
C VAL A 113 8.56 0.89 -3.48
N GLU A 114 7.65 1.00 -2.51
CA GLU A 114 7.91 1.75 -1.28
C GLU A 114 7.68 0.84 -0.08
N ALA A 115 8.65 0.75 0.81
CA ALA A 115 8.64 -0.23 1.89
C ALA A 115 9.27 0.34 3.16
N ASN A 116 8.84 -0.21 4.30
CA ASN A 116 9.45 0.07 5.60
C ASN A 116 10.80 -0.63 5.69
N ILE A 117 11.87 0.16 5.86
CA ILE A 117 13.24 -0.36 5.85
C ILE A 117 13.56 -1.13 7.13
N TYR A 118 12.82 -0.91 8.22
CA TYR A 118 12.97 -1.61 9.49
C TYR A 118 12.01 -2.80 9.63
N ALA A 119 10.98 -2.87 8.79
CA ALA A 119 9.96 -3.92 8.78
C ALA A 119 9.56 -4.28 7.33
N PRO A 120 10.44 -4.89 6.52
CA PRO A 120 10.22 -5.13 5.09
C PRO A 120 9.03 -6.05 4.77
N ASP A 121 8.58 -6.85 5.75
CA ASP A 121 7.41 -7.72 5.62
C ASP A 121 6.09 -7.00 5.93
N LEU A 122 6.14 -5.82 6.56
CA LEU A 122 4.97 -5.00 6.84
C LEU A 122 4.46 -4.42 5.52
N VAL A 123 3.19 -4.68 5.23
CA VAL A 123 2.53 -4.19 4.04
C VAL A 123 1.82 -2.89 4.40
N ASP A 124 2.08 -1.82 3.66
CA ASP A 124 1.21 -0.66 3.63
C ASP A 124 0.22 -0.82 2.44
N PRO A 125 -1.11 -0.69 2.65
CA PRO A 125 -2.09 -0.87 1.58
C PRO A 125 -1.94 0.12 0.41
N TYR A 126 -1.52 1.36 0.68
CA TYR A 126 -1.27 2.37 -0.33
C TYR A 126 -0.05 2.00 -1.18
N PHE A 127 1.07 1.65 -0.55
CA PHE A 127 2.30 1.26 -1.28
C PHE A 127 2.13 -0.04 -2.05
N LEU A 128 1.40 -1.01 -1.50
CA LEU A 128 1.08 -2.24 -2.21
C LEU A 128 0.24 -1.97 -3.47
N LEU A 129 -0.77 -1.10 -3.37
CA LEU A 129 -1.59 -0.72 -4.52
C LEU A 129 -0.79 0.10 -5.55
N GLN A 130 0.14 0.94 -5.12
CA GLN A 130 1.05 1.67 -6.01
C GLN A 130 1.96 0.71 -6.78
N TYR A 131 2.53 -0.29 -6.10
CA TYR A 131 3.31 -1.35 -6.75
C TYR A 131 2.45 -2.13 -7.75
N ALA A 132 1.22 -2.51 -7.38
CA ALA A 132 0.29 -3.21 -8.26
C ALA A 132 0.00 -2.42 -9.55
N LYS A 133 -0.15 -1.09 -9.44
CA LYS A 133 -0.41 -0.17 -10.56
C LYS A 133 0.82 0.01 -11.46
N THR A 134 1.99 0.22 -10.86
CA THR A 134 3.20 0.60 -11.59
C THR A 134 3.92 -0.60 -12.22
N SER A 135 3.83 -1.78 -11.62
CA SER A 135 4.38 -3.02 -12.17
C SER A 135 3.65 -3.51 -13.44
N GLY A 136 2.39 -3.09 -13.64
CA GLY A 136 1.56 -3.47 -14.79
C GLY A 136 1.11 -4.93 -14.82
N ARG A 137 1.35 -5.72 -13.75
CA ARG A 137 1.10 -7.17 -13.71
C ARG A 137 -0.12 -7.60 -12.90
N HIS A 138 -0.70 -6.70 -12.10
CA HIS A 138 -1.71 -7.04 -11.09
C HIS A 138 -3.10 -6.46 -11.39
N GLY A 139 -3.50 -6.46 -12.67
CA GLY A 139 -4.75 -5.86 -13.14
C GLY A 139 -6.00 -6.27 -12.35
N ALA A 140 -6.15 -7.56 -12.02
CA ALA A 140 -7.31 -8.04 -11.25
C ALA A 140 -7.44 -7.39 -9.87
N VAL A 141 -6.32 -7.09 -9.19
CA VAL A 141 -6.34 -6.39 -7.89
C VAL A 141 -6.58 -4.90 -8.10
N VAL A 142 -5.94 -4.30 -9.11
CA VAL A 142 -6.10 -2.88 -9.44
C VAL A 142 -7.56 -2.56 -9.80
N ASP A 143 -8.21 -3.39 -10.61
CA ASP A 143 -9.59 -3.23 -11.04
C ASP A 143 -10.58 -3.40 -9.87
N ALA A 144 -10.26 -4.29 -8.92
CA ALA A 144 -11.05 -4.50 -7.72
C ALA A 144 -10.92 -3.36 -6.70
N CYS A 145 -9.82 -2.60 -6.73
CA CYS A 145 -9.55 -1.48 -5.85
C CYS A 145 -9.97 -0.13 -6.45
N ALA A 146 -11.23 -0.02 -6.86
CA ALA A 146 -11.79 1.20 -7.45
C ALA A 146 -11.75 2.40 -6.47
N GLU A 147 -11.99 2.15 -5.20
CA GLU A 147 -11.93 3.13 -4.09
C GLU A 147 -10.52 3.20 -3.45
N GLY A 148 -9.52 2.62 -4.12
CA GLY A 148 -8.12 2.75 -3.79
C GLY A 148 -7.75 2.11 -2.45
N PHE A 149 -7.20 2.92 -1.54
CA PHE A 149 -6.72 2.49 -0.22
C PHE A 149 -7.78 1.69 0.56
N HIS A 150 -9.03 2.15 0.55
CA HIS A 150 -10.10 1.52 1.33
C HIS A 150 -10.42 0.10 0.85
N ASP A 151 -10.40 -0.13 -0.46
CA ASP A 151 -10.58 -1.47 -1.01
C ASP A 151 -9.38 -2.36 -0.73
N MET A 152 -8.16 -1.84 -0.82
CA MET A 152 -6.97 -2.63 -0.49
C MET A 152 -6.97 -3.06 0.98
N CYS A 153 -7.30 -2.16 1.91
CA CYS A 153 -7.49 -2.52 3.33
C CYS A 153 -8.49 -3.67 3.49
N ARG A 154 -9.66 -3.53 2.85
CA ARG A 154 -10.72 -4.55 2.92
C ARG A 154 -10.26 -5.89 2.34
N LEU A 155 -9.57 -5.89 1.19
CA LEU A 155 -9.02 -7.10 0.59
C LEU A 155 -8.03 -7.80 1.53
N LEU A 156 -7.13 -7.04 2.17
CA LEU A 156 -6.16 -7.56 3.12
C LEU A 156 -6.84 -8.11 4.40
N ASP A 157 -7.85 -7.43 4.92
CA ASP A 157 -8.67 -7.89 6.06
C ASP A 157 -9.34 -9.24 5.73
N HIS A 158 -9.97 -9.37 4.56
CA HIS A 158 -10.61 -10.61 4.13
C HIS A 158 -9.60 -11.76 3.90
N ALA A 159 -8.38 -11.44 3.48
CA ALA A 159 -7.32 -12.43 3.31
C ALA A 159 -6.62 -12.81 4.63
N GLY A 160 -6.84 -12.07 5.71
CA GLY A 160 -6.16 -12.25 6.99
C GLY A 160 -4.69 -11.80 6.96
N ILE A 161 -4.36 -10.81 6.13
CA ILE A 161 -3.01 -10.28 5.96
C ILE A 161 -2.87 -9.02 6.79
N ALA A 162 -1.95 -9.03 7.76
CA ALA A 162 -1.64 -7.85 8.57
C ALA A 162 -0.98 -6.75 7.73
N TYR A 163 -1.39 -5.50 7.98
CA TYR A 163 -0.86 -4.28 7.36
C TYR A 163 -0.76 -3.17 8.42
N GLY A 164 0.06 -2.15 8.15
CA GLY A 164 0.31 -1.05 9.08
C GLY A 164 1.01 0.12 8.42
#